data_AF-A0A9P1NRN4-F1
#
_entry.id   AF-A0A9P1NRN4-F1
#
_cell.length_a   1.000
_cell.length_b   1.000
_cell.length_c   1.000
_cell.angle_alpha   90.00
_cell.angle_beta   90.00
_cell.angle_gamma   90.00
#
_symmetry.space_group_name_H-M   'P 1'
#
loop_
_entity.id
_entity.type
_entity.pdbx_description
1 polymer ?
#
loop_
_entity_poly.entity_id
_entity_poly.type
_entity_poly.pdbx_seq_one_letter_code
_entity_poly.pdbx_strand_id
1 'polypeptide(L)'
;MHQIAMDTPFRNGARWIWDGNAAAPTFSPSIRIAVDHCCTGQEGKDCWCTFETRIGWKPPVACGVCHYFIRSGRIEFSGDSSHTLAGQTVDLPHIPADKLD
;
A
#
# COMPACT_ATOMS: atom_id res chain seq x y z
N MET A 1 6.80 1.04 -8.99
CA MET A 1 7.20 2.05 -7.97
C MET A 1 5.93 2.58 -7.33
N HIS A 2 5.78 2.41 -6.01
CA HIS A 2 4.70 3.07 -5.27
C HIS A 2 5.21 4.45 -4.84
N GLN A 3 4.38 5.49 -4.98
CA GLN A 3 4.74 6.87 -4.68
C GLN A 3 3.77 7.43 -3.64
N ILE A 4 4.25 8.32 -2.76
CA ILE A 4 3.43 9.07 -1.81
C ILE A 4 3.56 10.54 -2.17
N ALA A 5 2.43 11.15 -2.55
CA ALA A 5 2.43 12.52 -3.02
C ALA A 5 2.37 13.51 -1.85
N MET A 6 3.36 14.38 -1.73
CA MET A 6 3.46 15.36 -0.64
C MET A 6 3.09 16.77 -1.11
N ASP A 7 3.66 17.24 -2.23
CA ASP A 7 3.46 18.62 -2.69
C ASP A 7 2.19 18.78 -3.53
N THR A 8 2.06 17.95 -4.56
CA THR A 8 0.93 17.98 -5.50
C THR A 8 0.07 16.74 -5.28
N PRO A 9 -1.26 16.85 -5.09
CA PRO A 9 -2.10 15.67 -4.91
C PRO A 9 -2.05 14.73 -6.12
N PHE A 10 -2.27 13.43 -5.89
CA PHE A 10 -2.50 12.49 -6.98
C PHE A 10 -3.81 12.80 -7.73
N ARG A 11 -4.02 12.13 -8.87
CA ARG A 11 -5.28 12.24 -9.66
C ARG A 11 -6.55 11.93 -8.85
N ASN A 12 -6.45 11.12 -7.79
CA ASN A 12 -7.56 10.82 -6.88
C ASN A 12 -7.71 11.86 -5.76
N GLY A 13 -6.98 12.98 -5.80
CA GLY A 13 -6.99 14.04 -4.79
C GLY A 13 -6.17 13.73 -3.53
N ALA A 14 -5.59 12.54 -3.41
CA ALA A 14 -4.87 12.14 -2.21
C ALA A 14 -3.52 12.87 -2.10
N ARG A 15 -3.23 13.40 -0.91
CA ARG A 15 -1.99 14.10 -0.56
C ARG A 15 -1.65 13.82 0.89
N TRP A 16 -0.37 13.62 1.17
CA TRP A 16 0.13 13.33 2.51
C TRP A 16 1.00 14.46 3.04
N ILE A 17 0.90 14.70 4.33
CA ILE A 17 1.86 15.45 5.13
C ILE A 17 2.97 14.48 5.51
N TRP A 18 4.20 14.96 5.44
CA TRP A 18 5.39 14.30 5.95
C TRP A 18 6.02 15.15 7.05
N ASP A 19 6.51 14.52 8.10
CA ASP A 19 7.12 15.18 9.25
C ASP A 19 8.58 15.61 9.04
N GLY A 20 9.17 15.32 7.88
CA GLY A 20 10.57 15.65 7.57
C GLY A 20 11.59 14.67 8.15
N ASN A 21 11.16 13.65 8.90
CA ASN A 21 12.05 12.71 9.55
C ASN A 21 12.30 11.48 8.65
N ALA A 22 13.45 11.43 7.98
CA ALA A 22 13.77 10.27 7.15
C ALA A 22 14.12 9.00 7.95
N ALA A 23 14.63 9.15 9.18
CA ALA A 23 15.07 8.02 10.01
C ALA A 23 13.90 7.29 10.69
N ALA A 24 12.85 8.05 11.07
CA ALA A 24 11.64 7.52 11.69
C ALA A 24 10.42 8.28 11.15
N PRO A 25 10.06 8.05 9.87
CA PRO A 25 9.08 8.88 9.18
C PRO A 25 7.67 8.74 9.74
N THR A 26 6.92 9.82 9.60
CA THR A 26 5.47 9.84 9.76
C THR A 26 4.82 10.42 8.50
N PHE A 27 3.80 9.74 8.00
CA PHE A 27 2.94 10.23 6.92
C PHE A 27 1.49 10.29 7.40
N SER A 28 0.77 11.35 7.00
CA SER A 28 -0.65 11.54 7.34
C SER A 28 -1.42 12.08 6.12
N PRO A 29 -2.63 11.59 5.80
CA PRO A 29 -3.44 10.62 6.54
C PRO A 29 -2.95 9.18 6.33
N SER A 30 -3.83 8.18 6.50
CA SER A 30 -3.50 6.78 6.23
C SER A 30 -3.13 6.54 4.76
N ILE A 31 -2.47 5.41 4.52
CA ILE A 31 -2.13 4.91 3.20
C ILE A 31 -3.04 3.74 2.91
N ARG A 32 -3.79 3.83 1.80
CA ARG A 32 -4.68 2.76 1.33
C ARG A 32 -4.28 2.35 -0.08
N ILE A 33 -3.87 1.10 -0.23
CA ILE A 33 -3.49 0.49 -1.51
C ILE A 33 -4.51 -0.61 -1.81
N ALA A 34 -5.10 -0.54 -3.00
CA ALA A 34 -6.01 -1.56 -3.50
C ALA A 34 -5.38 -2.26 -4.71
N VAL A 35 -5.64 -3.55 -4.85
CA VAL A 35 -5.17 -4.37 -5.97
C VAL A 35 -6.37 -4.92 -6.75
N ASP A 36 -6.33 -4.74 -8.07
CA ASP A 36 -7.27 -5.29 -9.05
C ASP A 36 -8.74 -5.02 -8.67
N HIS A 37 -9.62 -6.02 -8.50
CA HIS A 37 -11.05 -5.77 -8.28
C HIS A 37 -11.36 -4.87 -7.07
N CYS A 38 -10.40 -4.68 -6.15
CA CYS A 38 -10.52 -3.75 -5.04
C CYS A 38 -10.28 -2.27 -5.45
N CYS A 39 -9.70 -2.03 -6.63
CA CYS A 39 -9.57 -0.73 -7.26
C CYS A 39 -10.91 -0.28 -7.83
N THR A 40 -11.24 0.99 -7.64
CA THR A 40 -12.41 1.62 -8.26
C THR A 40 -12.36 1.51 -9.79
N GLY A 41 -13.48 1.17 -10.42
CA GLY A 41 -13.57 1.07 -11.89
C GLY A 41 -13.14 -0.29 -12.46
N GLN A 42 -13.02 -1.32 -11.63
CA GLN A 42 -12.72 -2.69 -12.05
C GLN A 42 -13.95 -3.60 -12.12
N GLU A 43 -15.15 -3.03 -12.00
CA GLU A 43 -16.40 -3.78 -12.06
C GLU A 43 -16.56 -4.47 -13.42
N GLY A 44 -16.81 -5.78 -13.39
CA GLY A 44 -17.02 -6.60 -14.60
C GLY A 44 -15.79 -6.87 -15.45
N LYS A 45 -14.59 -6.50 -15.01
CA LYS A 45 -13.32 -6.79 -15.71
C LYS A 45 -12.68 -8.09 -15.21
N ASP A 46 -11.78 -8.63 -16.02
CA ASP A 46 -10.92 -9.75 -15.66
C ASP A 46 -10.08 -9.42 -14.43
N CYS A 47 -10.02 -10.35 -13.48
CA CYS A 47 -9.50 -10.13 -12.13
C CYS A 47 -8.49 -11.23 -11.74
N TRP A 48 -7.48 -10.90 -10.93
CA TRP A 48 -6.46 -11.84 -10.44
C TRP A 48 -7.05 -13.05 -9.71
N CYS A 49 -8.24 -12.92 -9.11
CA CYS A 49 -8.95 -14.05 -8.49
C CYS A 49 -9.26 -15.19 -9.48
N THR A 50 -9.45 -14.88 -10.77
CA THR A 50 -9.71 -15.88 -11.81
C THR A 50 -8.50 -16.08 -12.73
N PHE A 51 -7.33 -15.55 -12.37
CA PHE A 51 -6.14 -15.63 -13.22
C PHE A 51 -5.69 -17.08 -13.44
N GLU A 52 -5.61 -17.88 -12.38
CA GLU A 52 -5.19 -19.28 -12.50
C GLU A 52 -6.16 -20.11 -13.33
N THR A 53 -7.46 -19.86 -13.25
CA THR A 53 -8.44 -20.58 -14.06
C THR A 53 -8.40 -20.16 -15.54
N ARG A 54 -8.08 -18.90 -15.83
CA ARG A 54 -8.00 -18.37 -17.21
C ARG A 54 -6.65 -18.65 -17.89
N ILE A 55 -5.55 -18.60 -17.14
CA ILE A 55 -4.18 -18.64 -17.66
C ILE A 55 -3.46 -19.96 -17.32
N GLY A 56 -3.96 -20.71 -16.32
CA GLY A 56 -3.39 -21.99 -15.87
C GLY A 56 -2.21 -21.85 -14.91
N TRP A 57 -1.85 -20.65 -14.49
CA TRP A 57 -0.68 -20.34 -13.66
C TRP A 57 -1.10 -19.53 -12.42
N LYS A 58 -0.36 -19.65 -11.32
CA LYS A 58 -0.67 -18.87 -10.10
C LYS A 58 -0.50 -17.37 -10.33
N PRO A 59 -1.40 -16.54 -9.79
CA PRO A 59 -1.25 -15.09 -9.90
C PRO A 59 -0.01 -14.62 -9.13
N PRO A 60 0.72 -13.61 -9.63
CA PRO A 60 1.88 -13.03 -8.96
C PRO A 60 1.49 -12.21 -7.72
N VAL A 61 0.22 -11.81 -7.59
CA VAL A 61 -0.31 -11.04 -6.46
C VAL A 61 -1.76 -11.43 -6.18
N ALA A 62 -2.14 -11.46 -4.91
CA ALA A 62 -3.54 -11.64 -4.51
C ALA A 62 -4.28 -10.30 -4.55
N CYS A 63 -5.56 -10.32 -4.95
CA CYS A 63 -6.44 -9.17 -4.75
C CYS A 63 -6.55 -8.83 -3.26
N GLY A 64 -6.66 -7.54 -2.93
CA GLY A 64 -6.80 -7.11 -1.55
C GLY A 64 -6.66 -5.60 -1.37
N VAL A 65 -6.91 -5.17 -0.14
CA VAL A 65 -6.72 -3.79 0.32
C VAL A 65 -5.76 -3.78 1.51
N CYS A 66 -4.60 -3.15 1.31
CA CYS A 66 -3.72 -2.77 2.40
C CYS A 66 -4.16 -1.40 2.91
N HIS A 67 -4.43 -1.29 4.21
CA HIS A 67 -4.73 -0.02 4.86
C HIS A 67 -3.87 0.11 6.11
N TYR A 68 -2.99 1.10 6.14
CA TYR A 68 -2.01 1.26 7.20
C TYR A 68 -1.61 2.72 7.40
N PHE A 69 -0.94 2.98 8.51
CA PHE A 69 -0.32 4.26 8.83
C PHE A 69 1.19 4.07 8.94
N ILE A 70 1.95 5.10 8.56
CA ILE A 70 3.38 5.18 8.86
C ILE A 70 3.56 6.24 9.92
N ARG A 71 4.05 5.85 11.10
CA ARG A 71 4.25 6.74 12.25
C ARG A 71 5.53 6.37 12.97
N SER A 72 6.39 7.36 13.20
CA SER A 72 7.62 7.21 13.98
C SER A 72 8.46 5.98 13.59
N GLY A 73 8.61 5.71 12.30
CA GLY A 73 9.40 4.56 11.84
C GLY A 73 8.71 3.20 11.92
N ARG A 74 7.39 3.16 12.15
CA ARG A 74 6.60 1.92 12.21
C ARG A 74 5.46 1.94 11.20
N ILE A 75 5.07 0.75 10.76
CA ILE A 75 3.85 0.51 10.00
C ILE A 75 2.78 0.00 10.98
N GLU A 76 1.70 0.75 11.12
CA GLU A 76 0.51 0.37 11.88
C GLU A 76 -0.57 -0.09 10.90
N PHE A 77 -0.77 -1.40 10.77
CA PHE A 77 -1.82 -1.93 9.90
C PHE A 77 -3.19 -1.74 10.54
N SER A 78 -4.09 -1.10 9.82
CA SER A 78 -5.46 -0.88 10.27
C SER A 78 -6.23 -2.20 10.33
N GLY A 79 -7.17 -2.30 11.28
CA GLY A 79 -7.99 -3.52 11.47
C GLY A 79 -8.94 -3.83 10.31
N ASP A 80 -9.23 -2.85 9.45
CA ASP A 80 -10.01 -3.01 8.21
C ASP A 80 -9.15 -3.38 6.98
N SER A 81 -7.84 -3.60 7.17
CA SER A 81 -6.98 -4.10 6.09
C SER A 81 -7.22 -5.59 5.83
N SER A 82 -7.13 -6.01 4.57
CA SER A 82 -7.12 -7.44 4.21
C SER A 82 -5.71 -8.06 4.32
N HIS A 83 -4.70 -7.32 4.77
CA HIS A 83 -3.35 -7.85 4.94
C HIS A 83 -3.32 -8.83 6.13
N THR A 84 -2.45 -9.84 6.08
CA THR A 84 -2.26 -10.80 7.19
C THR A 84 -1.77 -10.15 8.49
N LEU A 85 -1.34 -8.88 8.42
CA LEU A 85 -0.87 -8.09 9.55
C LEU A 85 -1.92 -7.11 10.06
N ALA A 86 -3.19 -7.19 9.60
CA ALA A 86 -4.26 -6.30 10.05
C ALA A 86 -4.34 -6.22 11.59
N GLY A 87 -4.41 -4.99 12.11
CA GLY A 87 -4.40 -4.72 13.54
C GLY A 87 -3.04 -4.86 14.24
N GLN A 88 -1.96 -5.14 13.50
CA GLN A 88 -0.60 -5.28 14.04
C GLN A 88 0.25 -4.05 13.69
N THR A 89 1.26 -3.82 14.54
CA THR A 89 2.29 -2.80 14.29
C THR A 89 3.63 -3.47 14.12
N VAL A 90 4.34 -3.13 13.05
CA VAL A 90 5.68 -3.66 12.74
C VAL A 90 6.65 -2.51 12.48
N ASP A 91 7.94 -2.75 12.72
CA ASP A 91 8.98 -1.78 12.37
C ASP A 91 9.12 -1.62 10.84
N LEU A 92 9.37 -0.40 10.38
CA LEU A 92 9.72 -0.17 8.98
C LEU A 92 11.03 -0.91 8.68
N PRO A 93 11.10 -1.66 7.56
CA PRO A 93 12.34 -2.32 7.19
C PRO A 93 13.42 -1.28 6.87
N HIS A 94 14.64 -1.56 7.32
CA HIS A 94 15.80 -0.74 6.96
C HIS A 94 16.03 -0.83 5.44
N ILE A 95 16.09 0.33 4.77
CA ILE A 95 16.48 0.39 3.36
C ILE A 95 18.01 0.36 3.30
N PRO A 96 18.62 -0.66 2.66
CA PRO A 96 20.08 -0.70 2.47
C PRO A 96 20.60 0.56 1.78
N ALA A 97 21.80 1.02 2.16
CA ALA A 97 22.37 2.27 1.65
C ALA A 97 22.57 2.26 0.12
N ASP A 98 22.79 1.09 -0.48
CA ASP A 98 22.93 0.88 -1.93
C ASP A 98 21.59 0.96 -2.72
N LYS A 99 20.48 1.24 -2.03
CA LYS A 99 19.13 1.36 -2.60
C LYS A 99 18.52 2.76 -2.43
N LEU A 100 19.32 3.75 -2.03
CA LEU A 100 18.87 5.12 -1.79
C LEU A 100 19.05 6.04 -3.03
N ASP A 101 19.38 5.45 -4.18
CA ASP A 101 19.78 6.13 -5.41
C ASP A 101 18.64 6.22 -6.44
#